data_AF-A0A8J8HUQ5-F1
#
_entry.id   AF-A0A8J8HUQ5-F1
#
_cell.length_a   1.000
_cell.length_b   1.000
_cell.length_c   1.000
_cell.angle_alpha   90.00
_cell.angle_beta   90.00
_cell.angle_gamma   90.00
#
_symmetry.space_group_name_H-M   'P 1'
#
loop_
_entity.id
_entity.type
_entity.pdbx_description
1 polymer ?
#
loop_
_entity_poly.entity_id
_entity_poly.type
_entity_poly.pdbx_seq_one_letter_code
_entity_poly.pdbx_strand_id
1 'polypeptide(L)'
;MAASKTVRPAIRAEHGKRFGILILWVSLFFAATLRAAPVNGRVTDGRQGIPGVRVYPDRQPHISPGAVPPMATTDAEGRFQLDLAPGDAVLAVEKDGWRRDLVPAAEWSREIVLHPEPDFRTGAVLLVRLDFPDEPSRVPDEALRNLLFSRSPGAASAANYLYEVSKGALSLVEGRFLKLRSTEHPAPRRDEHASPMARWVLKQLRGEPLGDCDRLDNRTGAPKPDGKPDFLWIIAPGHPQSVTGNPSHIKAISLLMPLPWNQNRRWPLLFMTEEVPLGNIVHEAFHGMGEHRVDDLYLEDGKVPTAGIWDLMDGGQYRGWDRQHPDEGPWVADMGYSPSHPMAWVRSELWYRGRFRTSVSRLVVKGRSWEGWIAPVSRAPGGDPQWVTLADPRKKGRFFSLEVRRPWGFEQGRIGGRFGPGHQGLVVALIDPGLLTYGDPKGPVRVVDAHPGSPEPPTPRLPLGLWELDDAAFNLGPGEQPKGRSGPLSWEVLETDASGRMRVRVKLDRH
;
A
#
# COMPACT_ATOMS: atom_id res chain seq x y z
N MET A 1 -20.02 66.32 1.03
CA MET A 1 -20.46 66.81 2.35
C MET A 1 -19.83 65.92 3.43
N ALA A 2 -19.25 66.56 4.45
CA ALA A 2 -18.82 66.09 5.78
C ALA A 2 -18.56 64.58 6.00
N ALA A 3 -17.32 64.12 6.24
CA ALA A 3 -16.52 64.23 7.47
C ALA A 3 -17.06 63.41 8.67
N SER A 4 -16.29 62.42 9.10
CA SER A 4 -16.23 61.98 10.51
C SER A 4 -14.84 61.42 10.82
N LYS A 5 -14.27 61.93 11.91
CA LYS A 5 -12.91 61.73 12.43
C LYS A 5 -12.86 60.47 13.29
N THR A 6 -11.66 59.87 13.43
CA THR A 6 -11.32 59.15 14.65
C THR A 6 -9.89 59.44 15.11
N VAL A 7 -9.83 59.72 16.40
CA VAL A 7 -8.77 60.25 17.26
C VAL A 7 -7.74 59.17 17.64
N ARG A 8 -6.46 59.54 17.73
CA ARG A 8 -5.42 58.78 18.45
C ARG A 8 -5.55 58.99 19.97
N PRO A 9 -5.00 58.08 20.79
CA PRO A 9 -4.01 58.59 21.73
C PRO A 9 -2.75 57.74 21.83
N ALA A 10 -1.65 58.45 22.11
CA ALA A 10 -0.36 57.93 22.48
C ALA A 10 -0.34 57.58 23.97
N ILE A 11 0.41 56.54 24.36
CA ILE A 11 0.91 56.39 25.73
C ILE A 11 2.42 56.17 25.69
N ARG A 12 3.04 56.91 26.62
CA ARG A 12 4.44 57.26 26.81
C ARG A 12 5.21 56.13 27.50
N ALA A 13 6.48 56.01 27.18
CA ALA A 13 7.46 55.22 27.91
C ALA A 13 7.82 55.87 29.25
N GLU A 14 8.06 55.06 30.28
CA GLU A 14 8.93 55.42 31.41
C GLU A 14 9.79 54.21 31.83
N HIS A 15 11.07 54.52 32.07
CA HIS A 15 12.15 53.60 32.43
C HIS A 15 12.21 53.36 33.95
N GLY A 16 12.57 52.15 34.35
CA GLY A 16 13.03 51.84 35.71
C GLY A 16 13.86 50.56 35.75
N LYS A 17 15.18 50.69 35.65
CA LYS A 17 16.19 49.62 35.80
C LYS A 17 16.19 49.06 37.24
N ARG A 18 16.46 47.75 37.41
CA ARG A 18 17.60 47.20 38.20
C ARG A 18 17.55 45.67 38.37
N PHE A 19 18.70 45.03 38.09
CA PHE A 19 19.23 43.72 38.55
C PHE A 19 18.32 42.49 38.38
N GLY A 20 18.68 41.40 37.73
CA GLY A 20 19.97 40.74 37.49
C GLY A 20 19.66 39.23 37.44
N ILE A 21 20.57 38.43 36.89
CA ILE A 21 20.46 36.98 36.60
C ILE A 21 19.94 36.67 35.19
N LEU A 22 20.87 36.79 34.24
CA LEU A 22 20.81 36.12 32.95
C LEU A 22 21.20 34.65 33.19
N ILE A 23 20.23 33.77 33.47
CA ILE A 23 20.47 32.33 33.32
C ILE A 23 20.37 32.04 31.82
N LEU A 24 21.54 31.94 31.18
CA LEU A 24 21.68 31.19 29.94
C LEU A 24 21.24 29.74 30.23
N TRP A 25 19.99 29.40 29.97
CA TRP A 25 19.61 28.03 29.70
C TRP A 25 20.13 27.69 28.30
N VAL A 26 21.43 27.39 28.23
CA VAL A 26 21.92 26.48 27.19
C VAL A 26 21.25 25.16 27.50
N SER A 27 20.16 24.86 26.79
CA SER A 27 19.64 23.50 26.72
C SER A 27 20.76 22.65 26.11
N LEU A 28 21.59 22.06 26.98
CA LEU A 28 22.43 20.93 26.65
C LEU A 28 21.49 19.83 26.14
N PHE A 29 21.28 19.80 24.83
CA PHE A 29 20.89 18.59 24.13
C PHE A 29 22.04 17.60 24.38
N PHE A 30 21.92 16.79 25.42
CA PHE A 30 22.53 15.48 25.40
C PHE A 30 21.88 14.72 24.25
N ALA A 31 22.46 14.87 23.06
CA ALA A 31 22.36 13.85 22.04
C ALA A 31 23.05 12.63 22.63
N ALA A 32 22.30 11.83 23.40
CA ALA A 32 22.66 10.45 23.61
C ALA A 32 22.77 9.86 22.20
N THR A 33 24.01 9.69 21.73
CA THR A 33 24.30 8.91 20.55
C THR A 33 23.92 7.49 20.90
N LEU A 34 22.63 7.20 20.73
CA LEU A 34 22.10 5.87 20.88
C LEU A 34 22.80 5.01 19.82
N ARG A 35 23.78 4.24 20.27
CA ARG A 35 24.58 3.38 19.40
C ARG A 35 23.69 2.26 18.86
N ALA A 36 23.91 1.90 17.60
CA ALA A 36 23.34 0.69 17.05
C ALA A 36 23.76 -0.52 17.90
N ALA A 37 22.86 -1.47 18.07
CA ALA A 37 23.09 -2.69 18.83
C ALA A 37 23.12 -3.90 17.88
N PRO A 38 24.10 -4.82 18.01
CA PRO A 38 24.15 -6.00 17.17
C PRO A 38 23.02 -6.96 17.55
N VAL A 39 22.23 -7.35 16.55
CA VAL A 39 21.27 -8.44 16.64
C VAL A 39 21.84 -9.64 15.89
N ASN A 40 21.92 -10.76 16.58
CA ASN A 40 22.29 -12.04 16.00
C ASN A 40 21.05 -12.92 15.94
N GLY A 41 20.88 -13.63 14.83
CA GLY A 41 19.76 -14.53 14.66
C GLY A 41 20.06 -15.65 13.67
N ARG A 42 19.07 -16.52 13.48
CA ARG A 42 19.16 -17.65 12.56
C ARG A 42 17.84 -17.81 11.82
N VAL A 43 17.91 -17.96 10.51
CA VAL A 43 16.77 -18.25 9.64
C VAL A 43 16.83 -19.71 9.21
N THR A 44 15.72 -20.44 9.41
CA THR A 44 15.62 -21.88 9.13
C THR A 44 14.36 -22.21 8.37
N ASP A 45 14.29 -23.42 7.81
CA ASP A 45 13.05 -24.02 7.28
C ASP A 45 12.28 -24.82 8.34
N GLY A 46 12.65 -24.66 9.62
CA GLY A 46 12.21 -25.48 10.74
C GLY A 46 13.09 -26.72 10.99
N ARG A 47 14.10 -26.98 10.14
CA ARG A 47 15.05 -28.09 10.29
C ARG A 47 16.50 -27.65 10.07
N GLN A 48 16.78 -26.98 8.95
CA GLN A 48 18.11 -26.57 8.51
C GLN A 48 18.18 -25.07 8.30
N GLY A 49 19.40 -24.52 8.36
CA GLY A 49 19.65 -23.12 8.06
C GLY A 49 19.41 -22.83 6.58
N ILE A 50 18.85 -21.66 6.28
CA ILE A 50 18.63 -21.23 4.89
C ILE A 50 19.71 -20.20 4.54
N PRO A 51 20.64 -20.48 3.60
CA PRO A 51 21.62 -19.51 3.15
C PRO A 51 21.01 -18.45 2.22
N GLY A 52 21.61 -17.27 2.15
CA GLY A 52 21.24 -16.26 1.16
C GLY A 52 19.91 -15.52 1.45
N VAL A 53 19.37 -15.65 2.67
CA VAL A 53 18.18 -14.88 3.10
C VAL A 53 18.61 -13.46 3.43
N ARG A 54 17.88 -12.48 2.90
CA ARG A 54 18.11 -11.07 3.21
C ARG A 54 17.37 -10.72 4.50
N VAL A 55 18.07 -10.09 5.43
CA VAL A 55 17.53 -9.62 6.71
C VAL A 55 17.89 -8.15 6.89
N TYR A 56 16.91 -7.29 7.11
CA TYR A 56 17.09 -5.85 7.27
C TYR A 56 15.99 -5.24 8.14
N PRO A 57 16.19 -4.08 8.79
CA PRO A 57 15.13 -3.47 9.58
C PRO A 57 14.01 -2.99 8.66
N ASP A 58 12.79 -3.28 9.06
CA ASP A 58 11.56 -2.84 8.39
C ASP A 58 11.32 -1.37 8.70
N ARG A 59 11.88 -0.49 7.87
CA ARG A 59 11.70 0.95 7.93
C ARG A 59 10.69 1.41 6.89
N GLN A 60 10.01 2.51 7.18
CA GLN A 60 9.06 3.14 6.26
C GLN A 60 9.67 3.26 4.85
N PRO A 61 8.99 2.72 3.82
CA PRO A 61 9.46 2.85 2.45
C PRO A 61 9.46 4.30 1.98
N HIS A 62 10.47 4.68 1.19
CA HIS A 62 10.55 5.99 0.52
C HIS A 62 11.08 5.84 -0.92
N ILE A 63 10.66 6.73 -1.82
CA ILE A 63 11.07 6.69 -3.24
C ILE A 63 12.56 6.98 -3.37
N SER A 64 13.04 7.94 -2.58
CA SER A 64 14.44 8.33 -2.45
C SER A 64 14.85 8.21 -0.98
N PRO A 65 15.14 7.01 -0.47
CA PRO A 65 15.50 6.83 0.93
C PRO A 65 16.81 7.57 1.20
N GLY A 66 16.83 8.44 2.24
CA GLY A 66 18.03 9.22 2.59
C GLY A 66 19.24 8.37 2.99
N ALA A 67 19.01 7.13 3.44
CA ALA A 67 20.02 6.10 3.62
C ALA A 67 19.39 4.72 3.40
N VAL A 68 20.10 3.83 2.69
CA VAL A 68 19.68 2.44 2.57
C VAL A 68 19.79 1.77 3.95
N PRO A 69 18.73 1.13 4.46
CA PRO A 69 18.78 0.36 5.70
C PRO A 69 19.92 -0.67 5.69
N PRO A 70 20.59 -0.92 6.84
CA PRO A 70 21.59 -1.97 6.90
C PRO A 70 20.95 -3.32 6.57
N MET A 71 21.70 -4.20 5.92
CA MET A 71 21.22 -5.50 5.49
C MET A 71 22.29 -6.56 5.74
N ALA A 72 21.86 -7.71 6.24
CA ALA A 72 22.66 -8.92 6.32
C ALA A 72 22.14 -9.98 5.33
N THR A 73 23.01 -10.89 4.93
CA THR A 73 22.65 -12.09 4.18
C THR A 73 23.08 -13.30 4.98
N THR A 74 22.19 -14.27 5.15
CA THR A 74 22.48 -15.44 5.97
C THR A 74 23.56 -16.34 5.37
N ASP A 75 24.39 -16.92 6.24
CA ASP A 75 25.42 -17.90 5.88
C ASP A 75 24.86 -19.32 5.63
N ALA A 76 25.73 -20.31 5.42
CA ALA A 76 25.36 -21.70 5.17
C ALA A 76 24.50 -22.31 6.30
N GLU A 77 24.73 -21.89 7.54
CA GLU A 77 23.99 -22.33 8.71
C GLU A 77 22.72 -21.49 8.98
N GLY A 78 22.44 -20.50 8.12
CA GLY A 78 21.30 -19.60 8.21
C GLY A 78 21.50 -18.44 9.19
N ARG A 79 22.72 -18.20 9.68
CA ARG A 79 22.99 -17.17 10.70
C ARG A 79 23.19 -15.81 10.06
N PHE A 80 22.81 -14.77 10.80
CA PHE A 80 23.08 -13.38 10.44
C PHE A 80 23.46 -12.56 11.67
N GLN A 81 24.20 -11.48 11.43
CA GLN A 81 24.47 -10.42 12.38
C GLN A 81 24.15 -9.08 11.72
N LEU A 82 23.42 -8.22 12.42
CA LEU A 82 22.95 -6.95 11.90
C LEU A 82 22.94 -5.88 13.00
N ASP A 83 23.52 -4.72 12.73
CA ASP A 83 23.48 -3.58 13.67
C ASP A 83 22.20 -2.79 13.50
N LEU A 84 21.38 -2.73 14.54
CA LEU A 84 20.07 -2.08 14.53
C LEU A 84 20.07 -0.80 15.33
N ALA A 85 19.41 0.23 14.79
CA ALA A 85 19.15 1.46 15.52
C ALA A 85 18.06 1.21 16.59
N PRO A 86 18.01 1.98 17.69
CA PRO A 86 17.03 1.78 18.77
C PRO A 86 15.55 1.91 18.37
N GLY A 87 15.26 2.51 17.21
CA GLY A 87 13.90 2.60 16.65
C GLY A 87 13.51 1.42 15.77
N ASP A 88 14.46 0.56 15.40
CA ASP A 88 14.17 -0.64 14.61
C ASP A 88 13.48 -1.66 15.52
N ALA A 89 12.22 -1.98 15.23
CA ALA A 89 11.39 -2.86 16.05
C ALA A 89 10.93 -4.12 15.30
N VAL A 90 11.13 -4.16 13.99
CA VAL A 90 10.73 -5.26 13.10
C VAL A 90 11.83 -5.50 12.08
N LEU A 91 12.08 -6.77 11.74
CA LEU A 91 12.97 -7.20 10.66
C LEU A 91 12.13 -7.68 9.48
N ALA A 92 12.45 -7.23 8.28
CA ALA A 92 12.01 -7.89 7.07
C ALA A 92 12.96 -9.06 6.77
N VAL A 93 12.38 -10.24 6.52
CA VAL A 93 13.10 -11.47 6.24
C VAL A 93 12.56 -12.05 4.95
N GLU A 94 13.41 -12.09 3.91
CA GLU A 94 12.97 -12.44 2.57
C GLU A 94 14.01 -13.18 1.74
N LYS A 95 13.50 -14.06 0.88
CA LYS A 95 14.25 -14.79 -0.14
C LYS A 95 13.27 -15.27 -1.20
N ASP A 96 13.62 -15.11 -2.48
CA ASP A 96 12.81 -15.63 -3.57
C ASP A 96 12.59 -17.15 -3.45
N GLY A 97 11.36 -17.58 -3.71
CA GLY A 97 10.90 -18.95 -3.44
C GLY A 97 10.52 -19.24 -2.00
N TRP A 98 10.59 -18.25 -1.10
CA TRP A 98 10.17 -18.35 0.31
C TRP A 98 9.13 -17.30 0.65
N ARG A 99 8.27 -17.61 1.62
CA ARG A 99 7.32 -16.65 2.16
C ARG A 99 8.06 -15.57 2.93
N ARG A 100 7.89 -14.33 2.51
CA ARG A 100 8.40 -13.15 3.21
C ARG A 100 7.69 -13.00 4.56
N ASP A 101 8.45 -12.70 5.61
CA ASP A 101 7.92 -12.36 6.94
C ASP A 101 8.43 -11.00 7.44
N LEU A 102 7.68 -10.43 8.41
CA LEU A 102 8.00 -9.22 9.15
C LEU A 102 8.11 -9.58 10.64
N VAL A 103 9.32 -9.82 11.13
CA VAL A 103 9.55 -10.42 12.44
C VAL A 103 9.76 -9.33 13.51
N PRO A 104 8.88 -9.22 14.52
CA PRO A 104 9.00 -8.22 15.58
C PRO A 104 10.11 -8.57 16.57
N ALA A 105 10.62 -7.55 17.27
CA ALA A 105 11.76 -7.66 18.19
C ALA A 105 11.66 -8.76 19.23
N ALA A 106 10.44 -9.04 19.72
CA ALA A 106 10.18 -10.10 20.68
C ALA A 106 10.52 -11.52 20.17
N GLU A 107 10.69 -11.70 18.86
CA GLU A 107 10.94 -12.99 18.23
C GLU A 107 12.38 -13.17 17.73
N TRP A 108 13.21 -12.11 17.70
CA TRP A 108 14.56 -12.17 17.11
C TRP A 108 15.53 -13.13 17.79
N SER A 109 15.32 -13.39 19.09
CA SER A 109 16.15 -14.33 19.86
C SER A 109 15.84 -15.80 19.57
N ARG A 110 14.77 -16.07 18.80
CA ARG A 110 14.34 -17.42 18.38
C ARG A 110 14.83 -17.69 16.97
N GLU A 111 14.75 -18.96 16.55
CA GLU A 111 14.90 -19.28 15.15
C GLU A 111 13.72 -18.70 14.35
N ILE A 112 14.04 -17.95 13.30
CA ILE A 112 13.06 -17.41 12.37
C ILE A 112 12.79 -18.48 11.32
N VAL A 113 11.58 -19.05 11.36
CA VAL A 113 11.19 -20.10 10.43
C VAL A 113 10.55 -19.50 9.19
N LEU A 114 11.15 -19.72 8.02
CA LEU A 114 10.51 -19.43 6.73
C LEU A 114 9.90 -20.70 6.14
N HIS A 115 8.84 -20.50 5.37
CA HIS A 115 8.20 -21.56 4.61
C HIS A 115 8.44 -21.36 3.11
N PRO A 116 8.66 -22.42 2.32
CA PRO A 116 8.70 -22.31 0.87
C PRO A 116 7.40 -21.70 0.35
N GLU A 117 7.50 -20.89 -0.71
CA GLU A 117 6.36 -20.36 -1.43
C GLU A 117 6.20 -21.13 -2.76
N PRO A 118 5.36 -22.17 -2.80
CA PRO A 118 5.27 -23.07 -3.95
C PRO A 118 4.72 -22.39 -5.21
N ASP A 119 3.97 -21.29 -5.04
CA ASP A 119 3.42 -20.53 -6.16
C ASP A 119 4.30 -19.32 -6.55
N PHE A 120 5.55 -19.28 -6.06
CA PHE A 120 6.51 -18.24 -6.39
C PHE A 120 6.69 -18.10 -7.90
N ARG A 121 6.69 -16.85 -8.36
CA ARG A 121 6.96 -16.52 -9.76
C ARG A 121 7.61 -15.15 -9.93
N THR A 122 8.36 -15.05 -11.01
CA THR A 122 8.84 -13.78 -11.55
C THR A 122 7.85 -13.25 -12.57
N GLY A 123 7.43 -11.99 -12.42
CA GLY A 123 6.59 -11.28 -13.37
C GLY A 123 7.41 -10.25 -14.14
N ALA A 124 7.66 -10.50 -15.43
CA ALA A 124 8.45 -9.60 -16.27
C ALA A 124 7.55 -8.55 -16.93
N VAL A 125 7.88 -7.28 -16.73
CA VAL A 125 7.12 -6.16 -17.32
C VAL A 125 7.71 -5.77 -18.67
N LEU A 126 6.85 -5.71 -19.69
CA LEU A 126 7.12 -4.96 -20.91
C LEU A 126 6.76 -3.49 -20.66
N LEU A 127 7.78 -2.67 -20.46
CA LEU A 127 7.66 -1.24 -20.21
C LEU A 127 7.80 -0.47 -21.53
N VAL A 128 6.76 0.27 -21.90
CA VAL A 128 6.77 1.15 -23.06
C VAL A 128 6.74 2.60 -22.59
N ARG A 129 7.81 3.33 -22.84
CA ARG A 129 7.90 4.76 -22.56
C ARG A 129 7.64 5.55 -23.84
N LEU A 130 6.70 6.48 -23.78
CA LEU A 130 6.33 7.33 -24.89
C LEU A 130 7.14 8.62 -24.88
N ASP A 131 7.40 9.12 -26.07
CA ASP A 131 8.05 10.41 -26.31
C ASP A 131 7.32 11.16 -27.42
N PHE A 132 7.28 12.49 -27.34
CA PHE A 132 6.57 13.36 -28.27
C PHE A 132 7.47 14.53 -28.68
N PRO A 133 7.46 14.95 -29.96
CA PRO A 133 8.29 16.05 -30.43
C PRO A 133 8.22 17.33 -29.59
N ASP A 134 7.02 17.68 -29.12
CA ASP A 134 6.77 18.93 -28.39
C ASP A 134 6.73 18.74 -26.86
N GLU A 135 6.79 17.49 -26.39
CA GLU A 135 6.62 17.16 -24.97
C GLU A 135 7.48 15.94 -24.61
N PRO A 136 8.80 16.15 -24.46
CA PRO A 136 9.70 15.07 -24.14
C PRO A 136 9.57 14.63 -22.70
N SER A 137 9.90 13.36 -22.46
CA SER A 137 9.95 12.80 -21.11
C SER A 137 10.97 13.54 -20.22
N ARG A 138 10.57 13.90 -19.00
CA ARG A 138 11.39 14.68 -18.07
C ARG A 138 12.02 13.87 -16.96
N VAL A 139 11.49 12.68 -16.66
CA VAL A 139 12.01 11.82 -15.58
C VAL A 139 13.19 10.97 -16.10
N PRO A 140 14.33 10.89 -15.42
CA PRO A 140 15.40 9.98 -15.83
C PRO A 140 14.94 8.51 -15.87
N ASP A 141 15.41 7.72 -16.85
CA ASP A 141 15.05 6.29 -16.94
C ASP A 141 15.39 5.53 -15.65
N GLU A 142 16.49 5.87 -15.00
CA GLU A 142 16.91 5.25 -13.73
C GLU A 142 15.93 5.55 -12.59
N ALA A 143 15.41 6.79 -12.51
CA ALA A 143 14.41 7.14 -11.50
C ALA A 143 13.11 6.34 -11.70
N LEU A 144 12.66 6.22 -12.96
CA LEU A 144 11.50 5.40 -13.30
C LEU A 144 11.75 3.92 -12.98
N ARG A 145 12.92 3.38 -13.34
CA ARG A 145 13.29 2.00 -13.02
C ARG A 145 13.33 1.74 -11.52
N ASN A 146 13.85 2.68 -10.74
CA ASN A 146 13.88 2.56 -9.29
C ASN A 146 12.47 2.54 -8.70
N LEU A 147 11.57 3.41 -9.18
CA LEU A 147 10.17 3.43 -8.79
C LEU A 147 9.43 2.12 -9.14
N LEU A 148 9.71 1.51 -10.28
CA LEU A 148 8.97 0.33 -10.74
C LEU A 148 9.59 -0.98 -10.23
N PHE A 149 10.91 -1.09 -10.21
CA PHE A 149 11.62 -2.38 -10.12
C PHE A 149 12.62 -2.51 -8.96
N SER A 150 12.87 -1.45 -8.18
CA SER A 150 13.81 -1.55 -7.06
C SER A 150 13.35 -2.58 -6.02
N ARG A 151 14.25 -3.45 -5.57
CA ARG A 151 14.06 -4.36 -4.42
C ARG A 151 15.04 -4.04 -3.29
N SER A 152 15.61 -2.84 -3.32
CA SER A 152 16.49 -2.34 -2.26
C SER A 152 15.72 -2.19 -0.95
N PRO A 153 16.32 -2.50 0.22
CA PRO A 153 15.69 -2.27 1.52
C PRO A 153 15.18 -0.83 1.64
N GLY A 154 13.96 -0.64 2.14
CA GLY A 154 13.36 0.69 2.35
C GLY A 154 12.97 1.44 1.07
N ALA A 155 13.11 0.85 -0.12
CA ALA A 155 12.65 1.50 -1.35
C ALA A 155 11.11 1.40 -1.48
N ALA A 156 10.46 2.53 -1.72
CA ALA A 156 9.08 2.57 -2.18
C ALA A 156 9.05 2.32 -3.69
N SER A 157 8.74 1.09 -4.08
CA SER A 157 8.64 0.71 -5.49
C SER A 157 7.50 -0.28 -5.73
N ALA A 158 7.06 -0.41 -6.98
CA ALA A 158 6.01 -1.36 -7.33
C ALA A 158 6.47 -2.80 -7.08
N ALA A 159 7.70 -3.14 -7.44
CA ALA A 159 8.29 -4.46 -7.15
C ALA A 159 8.39 -4.74 -5.65
N ASN A 160 8.74 -3.76 -4.82
CA ASN A 160 8.84 -3.96 -3.38
C ASN A 160 7.44 -4.15 -2.75
N TYR A 161 6.49 -3.30 -3.14
CA TYR A 161 5.10 -3.39 -2.68
C TYR A 161 4.45 -4.73 -3.08
N LEU A 162 4.51 -5.11 -4.35
CA LEU A 162 3.85 -6.32 -4.87
C LEU A 162 4.44 -7.59 -4.27
N TYR A 163 5.75 -7.62 -4.00
CA TYR A 163 6.39 -8.71 -3.28
C TYR A 163 5.94 -8.77 -1.82
N GLU A 164 5.84 -7.63 -1.13
CA GLU A 164 5.36 -7.56 0.24
C GLU A 164 3.91 -8.03 0.39
N VAL A 165 3.00 -7.51 -0.43
CA VAL A 165 1.57 -7.87 -0.34
C VAL A 165 1.32 -9.30 -0.81
N SER A 166 2.12 -9.84 -1.75
CA SER A 166 2.05 -11.25 -2.14
C SER A 166 2.75 -12.21 -1.15
N LYS A 167 3.35 -11.69 -0.07
CA LYS A 167 4.18 -12.46 0.88
C LYS A 167 5.33 -13.19 0.21
N GLY A 168 5.93 -12.59 -0.80
CA GLY A 168 7.05 -13.14 -1.55
C GLY A 168 6.65 -14.04 -2.72
N ALA A 169 5.36 -14.28 -2.98
CA ALA A 169 4.91 -15.14 -4.08
C ALA A 169 5.06 -14.49 -5.47
N LEU A 170 5.23 -13.18 -5.55
CA LEU A 170 5.42 -12.46 -6.83
C LEU A 170 6.62 -11.51 -6.75
N SER A 171 7.62 -11.77 -7.60
CA SER A 171 8.77 -10.89 -7.81
C SER A 171 8.63 -10.18 -9.16
N LEU A 172 8.37 -8.88 -9.16
CA LEU A 172 8.22 -8.09 -10.38
C LEU A 172 9.60 -7.61 -10.87
N VAL A 173 9.90 -7.77 -12.16
CA VAL A 173 11.19 -7.39 -12.76
C VAL A 173 11.01 -6.63 -14.08
N GLU A 174 12.02 -5.87 -14.47
CA GLU A 174 12.12 -5.33 -15.83
C GLU A 174 12.33 -6.49 -16.80
N GLY A 175 11.37 -6.72 -17.69
CA GLY A 175 11.53 -7.69 -18.77
C GLY A 175 12.15 -7.03 -20.00
N ARG A 176 11.52 -5.96 -20.48
CA ARG A 176 11.99 -5.19 -21.64
C ARG A 176 11.54 -3.73 -21.53
N PHE A 177 12.44 -2.82 -21.90
CA PHE A 177 12.19 -1.38 -21.93
C PHE A 177 12.22 -0.87 -23.37
N LEU A 178 11.08 -0.36 -23.85
CA LEU A 178 10.92 0.18 -25.20
C LEU A 178 10.63 1.68 -25.14
N LYS A 179 11.34 2.46 -25.95
CA LYS A 179 11.03 3.87 -26.18
C LYS A 179 10.33 4.02 -27.53
N LEU A 180 9.11 4.54 -27.52
CA LEU A 180 8.36 4.81 -28.74
C LEU A 180 8.13 6.31 -28.85
N ARG A 181 8.51 6.88 -30.01
CA ARG A 181 8.25 8.29 -30.30
C ARG A 181 7.07 8.40 -31.25
N SER A 182 6.04 9.13 -30.85
CA SER A 182 4.86 9.37 -31.69
C SER A 182 4.99 10.69 -32.43
N THR A 183 4.96 10.64 -33.76
CA THR A 183 4.80 11.82 -34.64
C THR A 183 3.37 11.95 -35.20
N GLU A 184 2.54 10.91 -35.01
CA GLU A 184 1.20 10.80 -35.60
C GLU A 184 0.10 11.17 -34.59
N HIS A 185 0.37 11.01 -33.30
CA HIS A 185 -0.53 11.34 -32.21
C HIS A 185 0.11 12.37 -31.27
N PRO A 186 -0.65 13.40 -30.84
CA PRO A 186 -0.16 14.35 -29.84
C PRO A 186 0.01 13.67 -28.48
N ALA A 187 0.77 14.33 -27.60
CA ALA A 187 0.86 13.92 -26.20
C ALA A 187 -0.55 13.82 -25.59
N PRO A 188 -0.86 12.73 -24.89
CA PRO A 188 -2.16 12.59 -24.25
C PRO A 188 -2.27 13.66 -23.15
N ARG A 189 -3.45 14.28 -23.02
CA ARG A 189 -3.71 15.38 -22.06
C ARG A 189 -5.05 15.21 -21.34
N ARG A 190 -5.83 14.20 -21.72
CA ARG A 190 -7.14 13.92 -21.15
C ARG A 190 -7.33 12.42 -21.19
N ASP A 191 -8.13 11.89 -20.27
CA ASP A 191 -8.42 10.45 -20.17
C ASP A 191 -8.89 9.86 -21.52
N GLU A 192 -9.68 10.60 -22.30
CA GLU A 192 -10.14 10.17 -23.63
C GLU A 192 -9.01 9.93 -24.64
N HIS A 193 -7.80 10.48 -24.43
CA HIS A 193 -6.63 10.26 -25.28
C HIS A 193 -5.89 8.95 -24.95
N ALA A 194 -6.06 8.39 -23.74
CA ALA A 194 -5.32 7.20 -23.30
C ALA A 194 -5.65 5.97 -24.15
N SER A 195 -6.92 5.71 -24.40
CA SER A 195 -7.38 4.56 -25.21
C SER A 195 -6.88 4.58 -26.66
N PRO A 196 -7.00 5.70 -27.42
CA PRO A 196 -6.38 5.83 -28.74
C PRO A 196 -4.87 5.62 -28.73
N MET A 197 -4.15 6.21 -27.77
CA MET A 197 -2.70 6.06 -27.65
C MET A 197 -2.30 4.61 -27.36
N ALA A 198 -3.00 3.94 -26.44
CA ALA A 198 -2.79 2.53 -26.16
C ALA A 198 -2.99 1.67 -27.41
N ARG A 199 -4.03 1.91 -28.22
CA ARG A 199 -4.22 1.18 -29.50
C ARG A 199 -3.07 1.40 -30.47
N TRP A 200 -2.51 2.61 -30.54
CA TRP A 200 -1.34 2.90 -31.36
C TRP A 200 -0.13 2.10 -30.87
N VAL A 201 0.17 2.12 -29.57
CA VAL A 201 1.25 1.31 -28.97
C VAL A 201 1.06 -0.17 -29.29
N LEU A 202 -0.15 -0.71 -29.12
CA LEU A 202 -0.44 -2.11 -29.44
C LEU A 202 -0.10 -2.44 -30.89
N LYS A 203 -0.42 -1.55 -31.85
CA LYS A 203 -0.02 -1.74 -33.26
C LYS A 203 1.49 -1.78 -33.43
N GLN A 204 2.24 -0.93 -32.72
CA GLN A 204 3.71 -0.93 -32.76
C GLN A 204 4.32 -2.22 -32.19
N LEU A 205 3.65 -2.85 -31.23
CA LEU A 205 4.09 -4.11 -30.64
C LEU A 205 3.76 -5.34 -31.51
N ARG A 206 3.13 -5.16 -32.68
CA ARG A 206 2.76 -6.29 -33.55
C ARG A 206 4.00 -7.00 -34.08
N GLY A 207 4.17 -8.26 -33.70
CA GLY A 207 5.29 -9.08 -34.15
C GLY A 207 6.58 -8.86 -33.36
N GLU A 208 6.55 -8.01 -32.33
CA GLU A 208 7.67 -7.88 -31.40
C GLU A 208 7.88 -9.20 -30.62
N PRO A 209 9.11 -9.70 -30.50
CA PRO A 209 9.39 -10.84 -29.65
C PRO A 209 9.19 -10.45 -28.19
N LEU A 210 8.27 -11.15 -27.52
CA LEU A 210 7.92 -10.90 -26.12
C LEU A 210 8.89 -11.59 -25.15
N GLY A 211 9.46 -12.73 -25.55
CA GLY A 211 10.46 -13.46 -24.76
C GLY A 211 9.97 -13.73 -23.34
N ASP A 212 10.75 -13.28 -22.36
CA ASP A 212 10.45 -13.47 -20.93
C ASP A 212 9.23 -12.69 -20.45
N CYS A 213 8.75 -11.71 -21.22
CA CYS A 213 7.53 -10.98 -20.91
C CYS A 213 6.25 -11.77 -21.22
N ASP A 214 6.30 -12.95 -21.84
CA ASP A 214 5.12 -13.78 -22.15
C ASP A 214 5.36 -15.20 -21.63
N ARG A 215 5.03 -15.41 -20.36
CA ARG A 215 5.21 -16.70 -19.66
C ARG A 215 3.91 -17.19 -19.06
N LEU A 216 2.86 -16.37 -19.06
CA LEU A 216 1.58 -16.63 -18.42
C LEU A 216 0.43 -16.52 -19.42
N ASP A 217 -0.59 -17.35 -19.23
CA ASP A 217 -1.87 -17.14 -19.89
C ASP A 217 -2.59 -16.06 -19.09
N ASN A 218 -2.70 -14.84 -19.62
CA ASN A 218 -3.27 -13.71 -18.88
C ASN A 218 -4.74 -13.96 -18.50
N ARG A 219 -5.44 -14.84 -19.23
CA ARG A 219 -6.82 -15.21 -18.92
C ARG A 219 -6.90 -16.23 -17.80
N THR A 220 -5.96 -17.13 -17.62
CA THR A 220 -6.05 -18.20 -16.59
C THR A 220 -5.05 -18.08 -15.46
N GLY A 221 -3.98 -17.32 -15.65
CA GLY A 221 -2.80 -17.24 -14.79
C GLY A 221 -1.87 -18.45 -14.90
N ALA A 222 -2.13 -19.42 -15.77
CA ALA A 222 -1.33 -20.63 -15.91
C ALA A 222 0.07 -20.32 -16.46
N PRO A 223 1.12 -21.07 -16.07
CA PRO A 223 2.50 -20.89 -16.55
C PRO A 223 2.66 -21.41 -17.99
N LYS A 224 2.10 -20.68 -18.95
CA LYS A 224 2.17 -20.97 -20.37
C LYS A 224 2.04 -19.66 -21.16
N PRO A 225 2.89 -19.40 -22.16
CA PRO A 225 2.73 -18.23 -23.01
C PRO A 225 1.40 -18.26 -23.75
N ASP A 226 0.79 -17.09 -23.92
CA ASP A 226 -0.40 -16.93 -24.73
C ASP A 226 -0.18 -15.99 -25.93
N GLY A 227 1.00 -15.40 -26.11
CA GLY A 227 1.29 -14.47 -27.20
C GLY A 227 0.96 -13.02 -26.83
N LYS A 228 0.98 -12.68 -25.54
CA LYS A 228 0.76 -11.34 -25.00
C LYS A 228 1.74 -11.12 -23.84
N PRO A 229 2.19 -9.87 -23.62
CA PRO A 229 2.95 -9.59 -22.42
C PRO A 229 2.11 -9.88 -21.17
N ASP A 230 2.69 -10.59 -20.20
CA ASP A 230 2.14 -10.86 -18.87
C ASP A 230 1.72 -9.55 -18.21
N PHE A 231 2.58 -8.53 -18.33
CA PHE A 231 2.35 -7.17 -17.84
C PHE A 231 2.86 -6.15 -18.87
N LEU A 232 1.95 -5.34 -19.44
CA LEU A 232 2.28 -4.21 -20.33
C LEU A 232 2.01 -2.89 -19.64
N TRP A 233 3.05 -2.11 -19.37
CA TRP A 233 2.94 -0.80 -18.74
C TRP A 233 3.37 0.28 -19.74
N ILE A 234 2.47 1.23 -20.01
CA ILE A 234 2.68 2.35 -20.93
C ILE A 234 2.82 3.63 -20.11
N ILE A 235 3.95 4.30 -20.23
CA ILE A 235 4.27 5.55 -19.52
C ILE A 235 4.34 6.69 -20.53
N ALA A 236 3.47 7.69 -20.36
CA ALA A 236 3.51 8.94 -21.11
C ALA A 236 4.19 10.06 -20.30
N PRO A 237 4.78 11.08 -20.95
CA PRO A 237 5.13 12.33 -20.29
C PRO A 237 3.89 13.00 -19.69
N GLY A 238 4.09 13.77 -18.62
CA GLY A 238 3.06 14.62 -18.04
C GLY A 238 2.66 14.28 -16.61
N HIS A 239 1.64 15.01 -16.15
CA HIS A 239 1.23 15.05 -14.75
C HIS A 239 0.05 14.09 -14.47
N PRO A 240 -0.04 13.50 -13.26
CA PRO A 240 -1.13 12.61 -12.87
C PRO A 240 -2.37 13.40 -12.45
N GLN A 241 -3.49 13.18 -13.14
CA GLN A 241 -4.77 13.83 -12.83
C GLN A 241 -5.30 13.44 -11.44
N SER A 242 -5.07 12.21 -11.00
CA SER A 242 -5.52 11.70 -9.69
C SER A 242 -5.03 12.56 -8.53
N VAL A 243 -3.86 13.19 -8.68
CA VAL A 243 -3.25 14.06 -7.66
C VAL A 243 -3.58 15.52 -7.89
N THR A 244 -3.43 15.97 -9.14
CA THR A 244 -3.55 17.39 -9.49
C THR A 244 -4.99 17.88 -9.57
N GLY A 245 -5.97 16.98 -9.75
CA GLY A 245 -7.36 17.32 -10.00
C GLY A 245 -7.63 18.07 -11.32
N ASN A 246 -6.59 18.36 -12.11
CA ASN A 246 -6.71 19.15 -13.33
C ASN A 246 -7.27 18.29 -14.47
N PRO A 247 -8.41 18.66 -15.10
CA PRO A 247 -8.98 17.92 -16.23
C PRO A 247 -8.12 17.90 -17.49
N SER A 248 -7.06 18.72 -17.58
CA SER A 248 -6.07 18.67 -18.66
C SER A 248 -4.88 17.74 -18.37
N HIS A 249 -4.95 16.93 -17.32
CA HIS A 249 -4.00 15.86 -17.01
C HIS A 249 -4.66 14.49 -17.23
N ILE A 250 -3.92 13.39 -17.07
CA ILE A 250 -4.42 12.02 -17.31
C ILE A 250 -4.43 11.23 -16.00
N LYS A 251 -5.47 10.44 -15.75
CA LYS A 251 -5.45 9.42 -14.70
C LYS A 251 -4.57 8.24 -15.08
N ALA A 252 -3.96 7.62 -14.08
CA ALA A 252 -3.53 6.24 -14.26
C ALA A 252 -4.78 5.37 -14.51
N ILE A 253 -4.70 4.43 -15.44
CA ILE A 253 -5.82 3.58 -15.81
C ILE A 253 -5.36 2.21 -16.29
N SER A 254 -6.03 1.17 -15.81
CA SER A 254 -5.99 -0.16 -16.36
C SER A 254 -7.01 -0.32 -17.50
N LEU A 255 -6.53 -0.78 -18.65
CA LEU A 255 -7.34 -0.97 -19.85
C LEU A 255 -7.30 -2.44 -20.27
N LEU A 256 -8.47 -2.99 -20.61
CA LEU A 256 -8.59 -4.30 -21.23
C LEU A 256 -8.94 -4.13 -22.72
N MET A 257 -7.90 -4.01 -23.55
CA MET A 257 -8.03 -3.57 -24.94
C MET A 257 -8.11 -4.75 -25.92
N PRO A 258 -9.01 -4.75 -26.91
CA PRO A 258 -8.96 -5.75 -27.98
C PRO A 258 -7.67 -5.60 -28.79
N LEU A 259 -7.08 -6.71 -29.21
CA LEU A 259 -5.91 -6.67 -30.10
C LEU A 259 -6.28 -6.08 -31.46
N PRO A 260 -5.48 -5.13 -32.01
CA PRO A 260 -5.77 -4.53 -33.30
C PRO A 260 -5.86 -5.54 -34.46
N TRP A 261 -5.14 -6.66 -34.38
CA TRP A 261 -5.14 -7.73 -35.38
C TRP A 261 -5.90 -9.00 -34.97
N ASN A 262 -6.46 -9.06 -33.76
CA ASN A 262 -7.28 -10.18 -33.29
C ASN A 262 -8.28 -9.75 -32.21
N GLN A 263 -9.43 -9.23 -32.62
CA GLN A 263 -10.40 -8.61 -31.70
C GLN A 263 -11.02 -9.59 -30.69
N ASN A 264 -10.90 -10.91 -30.91
CA ASN A 264 -11.36 -11.94 -29.97
C ASN A 264 -10.42 -12.09 -28.77
N ARG A 265 -9.27 -11.43 -28.78
CA ARG A 265 -8.28 -11.44 -27.72
C ARG A 265 -8.16 -10.05 -27.12
N ARG A 266 -7.98 -9.99 -25.79
CA ARG A 266 -7.82 -8.73 -25.07
C ARG A 266 -6.47 -8.67 -24.35
N TRP A 267 -5.90 -7.47 -24.29
CA TRP A 267 -4.64 -7.17 -23.60
C TRP A 267 -4.97 -6.33 -22.37
N PRO A 268 -4.70 -6.84 -21.16
CA PRO A 268 -4.64 -5.99 -20.00
C PRO A 268 -3.37 -5.14 -20.09
N LEU A 269 -3.49 -3.84 -19.90
CA LEU A 269 -2.37 -2.93 -19.86
C LEU A 269 -2.64 -1.80 -18.87
N LEU A 270 -1.57 -1.25 -18.32
CA LEU A 270 -1.63 -0.05 -17.52
C LEU A 270 -1.18 1.13 -18.39
N PHE A 271 -1.91 2.22 -18.33
CA PHE A 271 -1.54 3.49 -18.94
C PHE A 271 -1.42 4.54 -17.83
N MET A 272 -0.27 5.19 -17.74
CA MET A 272 0.01 6.17 -16.68
C MET A 272 1.00 7.22 -17.16
N THR A 273 1.23 8.24 -16.34
CA THR A 273 2.23 9.29 -16.63
C THR A 273 3.52 9.06 -15.87
N GLU A 274 4.60 9.73 -16.26
CA GLU A 274 5.93 9.54 -15.65
C GLU A 274 6.05 10.06 -14.21
N GLU A 275 5.16 10.97 -13.79
CA GLU A 275 5.12 11.54 -12.43
C GLU A 275 4.05 10.90 -11.54
N VAL A 276 3.47 9.77 -11.97
CA VAL A 276 2.44 9.05 -11.22
C VAL A 276 2.98 8.54 -9.87
N PRO A 277 2.23 8.73 -8.75
CA PRO A 277 2.57 8.14 -7.46
C PRO A 277 2.63 6.61 -7.49
N LEU A 278 3.47 6.03 -6.62
CA LEU A 278 3.55 4.58 -6.44
C LEU A 278 2.18 3.95 -6.18
N GLY A 279 1.38 4.55 -5.30
CA GLY A 279 0.09 4.02 -4.93
C GLY A 279 -0.90 3.91 -6.08
N ASN A 280 -0.93 4.89 -7.00
CA ASN A 280 -1.71 4.77 -8.23
C ASN A 280 -1.16 3.65 -9.15
N ILE A 281 0.17 3.49 -9.25
CA ILE A 281 0.78 2.40 -10.03
C ILE A 281 0.30 1.04 -9.53
N VAL A 282 0.39 0.79 -8.22
CA VAL A 282 0.04 -0.51 -7.65
C VAL A 282 -1.47 -0.72 -7.58
N HIS A 283 -2.26 0.34 -7.42
CA HIS A 283 -3.72 0.29 -7.53
C HIS A 283 -4.15 -0.16 -8.94
N GLU A 284 -3.60 0.46 -9.99
CA GLU A 284 -3.87 0.04 -11.38
C GLU A 284 -3.30 -1.35 -11.71
N ALA A 285 -2.21 -1.76 -11.06
CA ALA A 285 -1.72 -3.13 -11.19
C ALA A 285 -2.73 -4.14 -10.62
N PHE A 286 -3.40 -3.84 -9.50
CA PHE A 286 -4.46 -4.71 -8.98
C PHE A 286 -5.66 -4.82 -9.93
N HIS A 287 -5.99 -3.74 -10.66
CA HIS A 287 -6.98 -3.78 -11.74
C HIS A 287 -6.52 -4.63 -12.94
N GLY A 288 -5.23 -4.58 -13.29
CA GLY A 288 -4.72 -4.97 -14.61
C GLY A 288 -3.78 -6.16 -14.66
N MET A 289 -3.51 -6.85 -13.55
CA MET A 289 -2.66 -8.04 -13.55
C MET A 289 -3.39 -9.24 -14.14
N GLY A 290 -3.51 -9.33 -15.47
CA GLY A 290 -4.22 -10.39 -16.20
C GLY A 290 -5.57 -9.92 -16.75
N GLU A 291 -6.32 -10.79 -17.44
CA GLU A 291 -7.65 -10.47 -17.99
C GLU A 291 -8.75 -10.56 -16.91
N HIS A 292 -8.48 -10.08 -15.71
CA HIS A 292 -9.46 -9.97 -14.64
C HIS A 292 -9.28 -8.64 -13.95
N ARG A 293 -10.39 -8.04 -13.55
CA ARG A 293 -10.43 -6.75 -12.87
C ARG A 293 -10.83 -6.96 -11.42
N VAL A 294 -10.12 -6.31 -10.52
CA VAL A 294 -10.56 -6.09 -9.14
C VAL A 294 -11.27 -4.74 -9.14
N ASP A 295 -12.57 -4.68 -8.87
CA ASP A 295 -13.29 -3.40 -8.93
C ASP A 295 -12.84 -2.44 -7.81
N ASP A 296 -13.00 -1.14 -8.07
CA ASP A 296 -12.80 -0.09 -7.07
C ASP A 296 -13.79 -0.24 -5.91
N LEU A 297 -13.32 0.02 -4.69
CA LEU A 297 -14.14 -0.04 -3.49
C LEU A 297 -14.73 1.31 -3.09
N TYR A 298 -14.18 2.41 -3.61
CA TYR A 298 -14.64 3.77 -3.33
C TYR A 298 -15.86 4.15 -4.17
N LEU A 299 -16.61 5.15 -3.68
CA LEU A 299 -17.71 5.78 -4.41
C LEU A 299 -17.33 7.20 -4.82
N GLU A 300 -17.68 7.59 -6.04
CA GLU A 300 -17.32 8.91 -6.60
C GLU A 300 -17.90 10.09 -5.82
N ASP A 301 -18.97 9.89 -5.06
CA ASP A 301 -19.61 10.94 -4.27
C ASP A 301 -18.97 11.16 -2.89
N GLY A 302 -18.03 10.29 -2.48
CA GLY A 302 -17.27 10.37 -1.21
C GLY A 302 -18.11 10.30 0.07
N LYS A 303 -19.42 9.99 -0.01
CA LYS A 303 -20.39 10.18 1.09
C LYS A 303 -20.91 8.88 1.71
N VAL A 304 -20.48 7.72 1.23
CA VAL A 304 -21.04 6.41 1.57
C VAL A 304 -19.98 5.57 2.28
N PRO A 305 -20.33 4.59 3.15
CA PRO A 305 -19.35 3.78 3.83
C PRO A 305 -18.52 2.95 2.83
N THR A 306 -17.20 3.14 2.86
CA THR A 306 -16.22 2.43 2.01
C THR A 306 -15.13 1.75 2.87
N ALA A 307 -14.00 1.36 2.27
CA ALA A 307 -12.82 0.86 2.99
C ALA A 307 -11.90 1.99 3.47
N GLY A 308 -11.99 3.18 2.86
CA GLY A 308 -11.18 4.35 3.19
C GLY A 308 -9.69 4.06 3.00
N ILE A 309 -8.87 4.45 3.97
CA ILE A 309 -7.42 4.27 3.90
C ILE A 309 -6.97 2.82 4.13
N TRP A 310 -7.87 1.92 4.54
CA TRP A 310 -7.50 0.56 4.95
C TRP A 310 -7.38 -0.43 3.80
N ASP A 311 -7.75 -0.02 2.58
CA ASP A 311 -7.59 -0.84 1.38
C ASP A 311 -6.94 -0.05 0.24
N LEU A 312 -6.04 -0.70 -0.49
CA LEU A 312 -5.42 -0.18 -1.70
C LEU A 312 -6.45 0.22 -2.76
N MET A 313 -7.54 -0.55 -2.87
CA MET A 313 -8.58 -0.36 -3.88
C MET A 313 -9.56 0.77 -3.52
N ASP A 314 -9.18 1.61 -2.56
CA ASP A 314 -9.90 2.79 -2.07
C ASP A 314 -8.89 3.94 -1.83
N GLY A 315 -9.09 4.78 -0.81
CA GLY A 315 -8.19 5.87 -0.42
C GLY A 315 -6.81 5.42 0.03
N GLY A 316 -6.60 4.13 0.33
CA GLY A 316 -5.30 3.59 0.74
C GLY A 316 -4.19 3.75 -0.30
N GLN A 317 -4.52 3.93 -1.58
CA GLN A 317 -3.55 4.25 -2.64
C GLN A 317 -2.84 5.60 -2.45
N TYR A 318 -3.36 6.50 -1.62
CA TYR A 318 -2.78 7.83 -1.41
C TYR A 318 -1.98 7.95 -0.09
N ARG A 319 -1.79 6.83 0.62
CA ARG A 319 -1.07 6.81 1.90
C ARG A 319 0.45 7.00 1.71
N GLY A 320 1.09 7.61 2.71
CA GLY A 320 2.44 8.16 2.55
C GLY A 320 2.35 9.53 1.89
N TRP A 321 1.79 10.50 2.62
CA TRP A 321 1.69 11.89 2.21
C TRP A 321 2.28 12.78 3.30
N ASP A 322 3.45 13.34 3.05
CA ASP A 322 4.32 13.97 4.05
C ASP A 322 4.46 15.50 3.96
N ARG A 323 4.32 16.19 2.80
CA ARG A 323 4.09 17.65 2.75
C ARG A 323 3.94 18.25 1.33
N GLN A 324 3.38 19.48 1.32
CA GLN A 324 3.19 20.49 0.26
C GLN A 324 2.17 20.22 -0.87
N HIS A 325 1.63 21.33 -1.36
CA HIS A 325 0.41 21.44 -2.17
C HIS A 325 0.45 20.57 -3.43
N PRO A 326 -0.66 19.94 -3.84
CA PRO A 326 -0.76 19.20 -5.10
C PRO A 326 -0.51 20.10 -6.34
N ASP A 327 -0.38 21.41 -6.16
CA ASP A 327 -0.17 22.38 -7.23
C ASP A 327 1.31 22.47 -7.68
N GLU A 328 2.26 22.05 -6.83
CA GLU A 328 3.70 22.14 -7.11
C GLU A 328 4.33 20.74 -6.95
N GLY A 329 4.48 20.01 -8.07
CA GLY A 329 5.16 18.70 -8.10
C GLY A 329 6.67 18.78 -7.76
N PRO A 330 7.38 17.64 -7.70
CA PRO A 330 7.01 16.32 -8.23
C PRO A 330 6.25 15.41 -7.23
N TRP A 331 5.02 15.01 -7.57
CA TRP A 331 4.14 14.23 -6.67
C TRP A 331 4.61 12.81 -6.36
N VAL A 332 5.43 12.24 -7.25
CA VAL A 332 5.97 10.89 -7.10
C VAL A 332 6.67 10.70 -5.75
N ALA A 333 7.31 11.74 -5.20
CA ALA A 333 8.07 11.66 -3.95
C ALA A 333 7.22 11.90 -2.70
N ASP A 334 6.15 12.70 -2.81
CA ASP A 334 5.47 13.29 -1.66
C ASP A 334 4.06 12.72 -1.42
N MET A 335 3.54 11.92 -2.35
CA MET A 335 2.21 11.30 -2.25
C MET A 335 2.26 9.82 -2.61
N GLY A 336 1.47 9.01 -1.91
CA GLY A 336 1.21 7.63 -2.30
C GLY A 336 2.46 6.75 -2.34
N TYR A 337 3.55 7.13 -1.68
CA TYR A 337 4.79 6.33 -1.65
C TYR A 337 4.73 5.19 -0.64
N SER A 338 3.73 5.18 0.22
CA SER A 338 3.53 4.11 1.20
C SER A 338 2.05 3.68 1.23
N PRO A 339 1.52 3.17 0.10
CA PRO A 339 0.12 2.80 -0.02
C PRO A 339 -0.23 1.67 0.95
N SER A 340 -1.48 1.64 1.40
CA SER A 340 -1.96 0.56 2.28
C SER A 340 -1.94 -0.78 1.58
N HIS A 341 -1.79 -1.87 2.33
CA HIS A 341 -2.07 -3.22 1.84
C HIS A 341 -3.55 -3.34 1.49
N PRO A 342 -3.91 -4.13 0.48
CA PRO A 342 -5.30 -4.57 0.33
C PRO A 342 -5.79 -5.26 1.61
N MET A 343 -7.08 -5.17 1.91
CA MET A 343 -7.71 -5.98 2.96
C MET A 343 -7.59 -7.46 2.61
N ALA A 344 -7.66 -8.33 3.62
CA ALA A 344 -7.51 -9.77 3.46
C ALA A 344 -8.45 -10.35 2.40
N TRP A 345 -9.68 -9.85 2.29
CA TRP A 345 -10.63 -10.30 1.27
C TRP A 345 -10.17 -9.97 -0.16
N VAL A 346 -9.80 -8.71 -0.42
CA VAL A 346 -9.30 -8.28 -1.75
C VAL A 346 -8.06 -9.08 -2.12
N ARG A 347 -7.09 -9.17 -1.21
CA ARG A 347 -5.84 -9.91 -1.41
C ARG A 347 -6.05 -11.39 -1.70
N SER A 348 -6.92 -12.03 -0.94
CA SER A 348 -7.03 -13.50 -0.92
C SER A 348 -8.03 -14.04 -1.93
N GLU A 349 -9.06 -13.27 -2.29
CA GLU A 349 -10.18 -13.76 -3.10
C GLU A 349 -10.32 -13.04 -4.43
N LEU A 350 -9.96 -11.75 -4.52
CA LEU A 350 -10.14 -10.96 -5.75
C LEU A 350 -8.85 -10.87 -6.56
N TRP A 351 -7.75 -10.49 -5.91
CA TRP A 351 -6.49 -10.25 -6.57
C TRP A 351 -5.94 -11.52 -7.20
N TYR A 352 -5.63 -11.45 -8.49
CA TYR A 352 -5.13 -12.59 -9.25
C TYR A 352 -6.01 -13.83 -9.15
N ARG A 353 -7.34 -13.64 -9.09
CA ARG A 353 -8.36 -14.68 -8.92
C ARG A 353 -8.13 -15.55 -7.69
N GLY A 354 -7.68 -14.91 -6.60
CA GLY A 354 -7.40 -15.58 -5.35
C GLY A 354 -6.17 -16.49 -5.39
N ARG A 355 -5.25 -16.28 -6.33
CA ARG A 355 -3.99 -17.04 -6.37
C ARG A 355 -3.15 -16.84 -5.11
N PHE A 356 -3.32 -15.71 -4.44
CA PHE A 356 -2.66 -15.41 -3.17
C PHE A 356 -3.49 -15.79 -1.94
N ARG A 357 -4.53 -16.63 -2.08
CA ARG A 357 -5.36 -17.08 -0.95
C ARG A 357 -4.54 -17.74 0.17
N THR A 358 -3.48 -18.47 -0.19
CA THR A 358 -2.61 -19.17 0.76
C THR A 358 -1.66 -18.22 1.53
N SER A 359 -1.51 -16.98 1.06
CA SER A 359 -0.71 -15.94 1.73
C SER A 359 -1.41 -15.36 2.97
N VAL A 360 -2.69 -15.73 3.20
CA VAL A 360 -3.49 -15.24 4.33
C VAL A 360 -4.19 -16.41 5.00
N SER A 361 -3.83 -16.69 6.25
CA SER A 361 -4.52 -17.73 7.02
C SER A 361 -5.93 -17.26 7.38
N ARG A 362 -6.97 -17.94 6.88
CA ARG A 362 -8.38 -17.60 7.09
C ARG A 362 -9.05 -18.55 8.08
N LEU A 363 -9.77 -18.00 9.05
CA LEU A 363 -10.72 -18.72 9.89
C LEU A 363 -12.17 -18.31 9.58
N VAL A 364 -13.04 -19.29 9.34
CA VAL A 364 -14.49 -19.08 9.21
C VAL A 364 -15.16 -19.53 10.51
N VAL A 365 -15.74 -18.59 11.26
CA VAL A 365 -16.47 -18.91 12.48
C VAL A 365 -17.85 -19.47 12.11
N LYS A 366 -18.08 -20.75 12.44
CA LYS A 366 -19.38 -21.42 12.21
C LYS A 366 -20.39 -21.20 13.34
N GLY A 367 -19.90 -20.82 14.53
CA GLY A 367 -20.72 -20.57 15.71
C GLY A 367 -21.19 -19.13 15.82
N ARG A 368 -21.81 -18.81 16.95
CA ARG A 368 -22.28 -17.45 17.27
C ARG A 368 -21.33 -16.67 18.15
N SER A 369 -20.23 -17.28 18.52
CA SER A 369 -19.20 -16.66 19.33
C SER A 369 -17.89 -17.32 19.00
N TRP A 370 -16.84 -16.54 19.08
CA TRP A 370 -15.48 -17.03 18.94
C TRP A 370 -14.57 -16.18 19.80
N GLU A 371 -13.54 -16.80 20.34
CA GLU A 371 -12.46 -16.11 21.03
C GLU A 371 -11.14 -16.75 20.60
N GLY A 372 -10.17 -15.94 20.25
CA GLY A 372 -8.87 -16.44 19.84
C GLY A 372 -7.93 -15.33 19.41
N TRP A 373 -6.72 -15.72 19.04
CA TRP A 373 -5.71 -14.81 18.52
C TRP A 373 -5.91 -14.56 17.03
N ILE A 374 -5.69 -13.31 16.62
CA ILE A 374 -5.55 -12.90 15.22
C ILE A 374 -4.13 -12.37 15.05
N ALA A 375 -3.38 -12.96 14.12
CA ALA A 375 -2.06 -12.49 13.75
C ALA A 375 -2.14 -11.30 12.77
N PRO A 376 -1.17 -10.38 12.78
CA PRO A 376 -1.15 -9.28 11.82
C PRO A 376 -1.14 -9.79 10.37
N VAL A 377 -1.97 -9.16 9.53
CA VAL A 377 -2.12 -9.50 8.11
C VAL A 377 -0.84 -9.24 7.29
N SER A 378 0.08 -8.47 7.86
CA SER A 378 1.39 -8.12 7.31
C SER A 378 2.45 -9.23 7.51
N ARG A 379 2.26 -10.15 8.47
CA ARG A 379 3.12 -11.33 8.70
C ARG A 379 2.97 -12.39 7.61
N ALA A 380 3.94 -13.30 7.54
CA ALA A 380 3.74 -14.60 6.92
C ALA A 380 2.66 -15.40 7.69
N PRO A 381 1.85 -16.23 7.01
CA PRO A 381 0.87 -17.07 7.69
C PRO A 381 1.55 -18.08 8.62
N GLY A 382 1.11 -18.12 9.88
CA GLY A 382 1.59 -19.02 10.92
C GLY A 382 0.47 -19.85 11.56
N GLY A 383 0.60 -20.16 12.85
CA GLY A 383 -0.36 -20.99 13.57
C GLY A 383 -1.71 -20.32 13.86
N ASP A 384 -1.74 -18.99 13.98
CA ASP A 384 -2.97 -18.22 14.20
C ASP A 384 -3.56 -17.71 12.88
N PRO A 385 -4.89 -17.55 12.79
CA PRO A 385 -5.51 -16.91 11.63
C PRO A 385 -5.10 -15.44 11.54
N GLN A 386 -4.99 -14.93 10.32
CA GLN A 386 -4.78 -13.51 10.03
C GLN A 386 -6.08 -12.82 9.62
N TRP A 387 -7.05 -13.60 9.16
CA TRP A 387 -8.35 -13.13 8.70
C TRP A 387 -9.46 -13.98 9.30
N VAL A 388 -10.31 -13.37 10.12
CA VAL A 388 -11.47 -14.05 10.73
C VAL A 388 -12.74 -13.54 10.05
N THR A 389 -13.60 -14.48 9.66
CA THR A 389 -14.88 -14.17 9.00
C THR A 389 -16.06 -14.77 9.73
N LEU A 390 -17.14 -14.00 9.79
CA LEU A 390 -18.43 -14.41 10.35
C LEU A 390 -19.54 -14.08 9.35
N ALA A 391 -20.39 -15.04 9.01
CA ALA A 391 -21.53 -14.77 8.13
C ALA A 391 -22.49 -13.76 8.79
N ASP A 392 -22.98 -12.78 8.02
CA ASP A 392 -24.01 -11.87 8.49
C ASP A 392 -25.38 -12.55 8.37
N PRO A 393 -26.09 -12.84 9.48
CA PRO A 393 -27.37 -13.55 9.46
C PRO A 393 -28.47 -12.81 8.69
N ARG A 394 -28.31 -11.51 8.43
CA ARG A 394 -29.31 -10.68 7.73
C ARG A 394 -29.32 -10.88 6.21
N LYS A 395 -28.21 -11.30 5.61
CA LYS A 395 -28.08 -11.39 4.14
C LYS A 395 -27.12 -12.50 3.73
N LYS A 396 -27.61 -13.45 2.92
CA LYS A 396 -26.79 -14.53 2.37
C LYS A 396 -25.63 -13.98 1.55
N GLY A 397 -24.43 -14.52 1.77
CA GLY A 397 -23.20 -14.12 1.07
C GLY A 397 -22.51 -12.88 1.65
N ARG A 398 -23.20 -12.10 2.49
CA ARG A 398 -22.60 -10.98 3.23
C ARG A 398 -21.93 -11.51 4.50
N PHE A 399 -20.80 -10.93 4.88
CA PHE A 399 -20.04 -11.38 6.04
C PHE A 399 -19.29 -10.23 6.72
N PHE A 400 -18.99 -10.40 8.00
CA PHE A 400 -18.07 -9.56 8.74
C PHE A 400 -16.65 -10.08 8.58
N SER A 401 -15.72 -9.16 8.40
CA SER A 401 -14.29 -9.37 8.25
C SER A 401 -13.55 -8.73 9.41
N LEU A 402 -12.64 -9.47 10.04
CA LEU A 402 -11.79 -8.99 11.12
C LEU A 402 -10.33 -9.31 10.78
N GLU A 403 -9.46 -8.31 10.83
CA GLU A 403 -8.02 -8.45 10.61
C GLU A 403 -7.22 -7.49 11.50
N VAL A 404 -5.98 -7.85 11.82
CA VAL A 404 -5.08 -7.00 12.61
C VAL A 404 -4.12 -6.27 11.68
N ARG A 405 -4.12 -4.94 11.75
CA ARG A 405 -3.22 -4.05 11.03
C ARG A 405 -2.19 -3.47 11.97
N ARG A 406 -0.93 -3.51 11.53
CA ARG A 406 0.23 -2.94 12.22
C ARG A 406 0.98 -2.06 11.25
N PRO A 407 1.63 -0.99 11.73
CA PRO A 407 2.42 -0.12 10.88
C PRO A 407 3.75 -0.80 10.56
N TRP A 408 3.72 -1.85 9.74
CA TRP A 408 4.87 -2.62 9.29
C TRP A 408 4.90 -2.67 7.76
N GLY A 409 6.09 -2.60 7.18
CA GLY A 409 6.28 -2.44 5.74
C GLY A 409 5.62 -1.17 5.21
N PHE A 410 4.90 -1.29 4.10
CA PHE A 410 4.15 -0.20 3.48
C PHE A 410 2.98 0.32 4.34
N GLU A 411 2.54 -0.43 5.37
CA GLU A 411 1.58 0.08 6.36
C GLU A 411 2.21 1.09 7.33
N GLN A 412 3.50 1.41 7.23
CA GLN A 412 4.11 2.49 8.02
C GLN A 412 3.73 3.89 7.52
N GLY A 413 3.26 3.99 6.27
CA GLY A 413 2.85 5.23 5.64
C GLY A 413 1.84 6.02 6.47
N ARG A 414 1.90 7.35 6.39
CA ARG A 414 0.98 8.24 7.11
C ARG A 414 0.33 9.20 6.14
N ILE A 415 -0.80 9.75 6.56
CA ILE A 415 -1.42 10.90 5.88
C ILE A 415 -1.25 12.09 6.82
N GLY A 416 -0.65 13.17 6.32
CA GLY A 416 -0.52 14.44 7.06
C GLY A 416 0.22 14.31 8.40
N GLY A 417 1.08 13.29 8.56
CA GLY A 417 1.81 13.05 9.80
C GLY A 417 0.94 12.76 11.02
N ARG A 418 -0.28 12.21 10.85
CA ARG A 418 -1.14 11.83 11.98
C ARG A 418 -0.59 10.66 12.79
N PHE A 419 -0.71 10.79 14.11
CA PHE A 419 -0.42 9.79 15.14
C PHE A 419 -1.51 9.91 16.21
N GLY A 420 -1.91 8.79 16.79
CA GLY A 420 -2.97 8.76 17.79
C GLY A 420 -3.66 7.40 17.89
N PRO A 421 -4.71 7.32 18.72
CA PRO A 421 -5.60 6.15 18.77
C PRO A 421 -6.13 5.77 17.39
N GLY A 422 -6.44 4.49 17.19
CA GLY A 422 -7.14 4.01 16.00
C GLY A 422 -6.33 3.83 14.72
N HIS A 423 -5.04 4.22 14.70
CA HIS A 423 -4.18 4.05 13.51
C HIS A 423 -3.60 2.63 13.34
N GLN A 424 -3.77 1.76 14.32
CA GLN A 424 -3.38 0.36 14.24
C GLN A 424 -4.24 -0.48 15.20
N GLY A 425 -4.34 -1.77 14.93
CA GLY A 425 -5.11 -2.70 15.76
C GLY A 425 -6.07 -3.53 14.92
N LEU A 426 -7.21 -3.86 15.52
CA LEU A 426 -8.25 -4.67 14.89
C LEU A 426 -9.10 -3.79 13.96
N VAL A 427 -9.05 -4.08 12.66
CA VAL A 427 -9.97 -3.48 11.68
C VAL A 427 -11.14 -4.42 11.48
N VAL A 428 -12.36 -3.89 11.61
CA VAL A 428 -13.60 -4.64 11.42
C VAL A 428 -14.36 -4.05 10.23
N ALA A 429 -14.78 -4.89 9.29
CA ALA A 429 -15.56 -4.46 8.14
C ALA A 429 -16.75 -5.37 7.87
N LEU A 430 -17.81 -4.80 7.29
CA LEU A 430 -18.91 -5.55 6.68
C LEU A 430 -18.67 -5.62 5.17
N ILE A 431 -18.62 -6.84 4.63
CA ILE A 431 -18.36 -7.10 3.21
C ILE A 431 -19.57 -7.76 2.56
N ASP A 432 -20.04 -7.16 1.47
CA ASP A 432 -21.16 -7.63 0.64
C ASP A 432 -20.68 -7.84 -0.80
N PRO A 433 -20.18 -9.04 -1.14
CA PRO A 433 -19.69 -9.33 -2.49
C PRO A 433 -20.75 -9.15 -3.58
N GLY A 434 -22.04 -9.20 -3.23
CA GLY A 434 -23.13 -8.97 -4.19
C GLY A 434 -23.24 -7.51 -4.64
N LEU A 435 -22.44 -6.60 -4.07
CA LEU A 435 -22.31 -5.21 -4.50
C LEU A 435 -21.14 -4.98 -5.46
N LEU A 436 -20.34 -6.01 -5.76
CA LEU A 436 -19.45 -5.99 -6.93
C LEU A 436 -20.34 -6.05 -8.18
N THR A 437 -20.54 -4.92 -8.85
CA THR A 437 -21.38 -4.84 -10.06
C THR A 437 -20.61 -4.25 -11.23
N TYR A 438 -20.87 -4.78 -12.43
CA TYR A 438 -20.47 -4.16 -13.70
C TYR A 438 -21.27 -2.85 -13.87
N GLY A 439 -20.68 -1.70 -13.54
CA GLY A 439 -21.34 -0.39 -13.63
C GLY A 439 -21.01 0.50 -12.42
N ASP A 440 -22.00 1.23 -11.91
CA ASP A 440 -21.82 2.15 -10.78
C ASP A 440 -21.33 1.39 -9.54
N PRO A 441 -20.18 1.76 -8.96
CA PRO A 441 -19.68 1.13 -7.75
C PRO A 441 -20.69 1.36 -6.61
N LYS A 442 -20.87 0.36 -5.75
CA LYS A 442 -21.82 0.40 -4.62
C LYS A 442 -21.17 0.24 -3.24
N GLY A 443 -19.83 0.23 -3.20
CA GLY A 443 -19.05 0.07 -1.98
C GLY A 443 -19.30 -1.29 -1.33
N PRO A 444 -18.68 -2.38 -1.81
CA PRO A 444 -18.90 -3.72 -1.27
C PRO A 444 -18.24 -3.91 0.11
N VAL A 445 -17.41 -2.96 0.56
CA VAL A 445 -16.71 -2.98 1.84
C VAL A 445 -17.14 -1.77 2.66
N ARG A 446 -17.40 -2.00 3.95
CA ARG A 446 -17.71 -0.94 4.91
C ARG A 446 -16.90 -1.16 6.18
N VAL A 447 -15.85 -0.38 6.36
CA VAL A 447 -15.07 -0.38 7.61
C VAL A 447 -15.93 0.25 8.71
N VAL A 448 -15.87 -0.33 9.91
CA VAL A 448 -16.51 0.24 11.10
C VAL A 448 -15.49 1.13 11.80
N ASP A 449 -15.87 2.38 12.01
CA ASP A 449 -15.06 3.36 12.70
C ASP A 449 -15.06 3.14 14.22
N ALA A 450 -13.88 3.06 14.81
CA ALA A 450 -13.66 2.98 16.25
C ALA A 450 -13.82 4.35 16.92
N HIS A 451 -13.56 5.45 16.21
CA HIS A 451 -13.52 6.81 16.75
C HIS A 451 -14.44 7.76 15.97
N PRO A 452 -15.77 7.50 15.97
CA PRO A 452 -16.72 8.31 15.20
C PRO A 452 -16.72 9.78 15.62
N GLY A 453 -16.76 10.66 14.62
CA GLY A 453 -16.74 12.11 14.81
C GLY A 453 -15.35 12.70 14.94
N SER A 454 -14.31 11.96 14.54
CA SER A 454 -12.95 12.46 14.51
C SER A 454 -12.84 13.74 13.65
N PRO A 455 -12.19 14.79 14.16
CA PRO A 455 -12.14 16.07 13.48
C PRO A 455 -11.36 15.99 12.17
N GLU A 456 -11.75 16.83 11.22
CA GLU A 456 -11.07 16.95 9.94
C GLU A 456 -9.58 17.31 10.12
N PRO A 457 -8.67 16.65 9.38
CA PRO A 457 -7.24 16.96 9.44
C PRO A 457 -6.91 18.37 8.97
N PRO A 458 -5.89 19.01 9.56
CA PRO A 458 -5.21 20.10 8.88
C PRO A 458 -4.63 19.60 7.55
N THR A 459 -4.49 20.49 6.57
CA THR A 459 -3.82 20.17 5.30
C THR A 459 -2.32 19.89 5.51
N PRO A 460 -1.70 19.03 4.67
CA PRO A 460 -2.30 18.28 3.57
C PRO A 460 -3.12 17.06 4.04
N ARG A 461 -4.16 16.71 3.29
CA ARG A 461 -5.08 15.59 3.56
C ARG A 461 -5.60 14.98 2.27
N LEU A 462 -6.11 13.75 2.35
CA LEU A 462 -6.71 13.07 1.20
C LEU A 462 -7.79 13.91 0.49
N PRO A 463 -7.80 13.96 -0.85
CA PRO A 463 -8.82 14.68 -1.62
C PRO A 463 -10.20 13.99 -1.61
N LEU A 464 -10.38 12.92 -0.81
CA LEU A 464 -11.56 12.06 -0.81
C LEU A 464 -12.56 12.37 0.33
N GLY A 465 -12.19 13.21 1.30
CA GLY A 465 -13.07 13.53 2.43
C GLY A 465 -13.34 12.37 3.40
N LEU A 466 -12.54 11.30 3.33
CA LEU A 466 -12.72 10.04 4.10
C LEU A 466 -11.88 9.99 5.38
N TRP A 467 -11.53 11.13 5.97
CA TRP A 467 -10.59 11.19 7.10
C TRP A 467 -11.12 10.55 8.38
N GLU A 468 -12.44 10.40 8.51
CA GLU A 468 -13.09 9.75 9.66
C GLU A 468 -12.71 8.28 9.77
N LEU A 469 -12.21 7.66 8.68
CA LEU A 469 -11.75 6.28 8.72
C LEU A 469 -10.25 6.16 8.98
N ASP A 470 -9.50 7.26 9.13
CA ASP A 470 -8.04 7.21 9.36
C ASP A 470 -7.67 6.51 10.68
N ASP A 471 -8.60 6.53 11.63
CA ASP A 471 -8.49 6.01 12.99
C ASP A 471 -9.53 4.91 13.29
N ALA A 472 -9.97 4.17 12.27
CA ALA A 472 -11.02 3.17 12.43
C ALA A 472 -10.62 1.89 13.22
N ALA A 473 -9.35 1.70 13.58
CA ALA A 473 -8.93 0.46 14.25
C ALA A 473 -9.31 0.43 15.74
N PHE A 474 -9.69 -0.75 16.22
CA PHE A 474 -9.97 -1.02 17.63
C PHE A 474 -8.73 -1.54 18.33
N ASN A 475 -8.41 -1.02 19.51
CA ASN A 475 -7.18 -1.38 20.23
C ASN A 475 -7.31 -1.17 21.75
N LEU A 476 -6.25 -1.54 22.48
CA LEU A 476 -6.12 -1.32 23.92
C LEU A 476 -5.15 -0.16 24.18
N GLY A 477 -5.49 0.69 25.14
CA GLY A 477 -4.62 1.76 25.60
C GLY A 477 -5.36 3.08 25.83
N PRO A 478 -4.64 4.12 26.27
CA PRO A 478 -5.22 5.45 26.46
C PRO A 478 -5.81 6.01 25.17
N GLY A 479 -7.10 6.38 25.19
CA GLY A 479 -7.81 6.93 24.05
C GLY A 479 -8.30 5.92 23.02
N GLU A 480 -7.90 4.64 23.13
CA GLU A 480 -8.30 3.57 22.22
C GLU A 480 -9.67 2.98 22.60
N GLN A 481 -10.43 2.55 21.59
CA GLN A 481 -11.67 1.80 21.80
C GLN A 481 -11.43 0.29 21.65
N PRO A 482 -11.58 -0.52 22.72
CA PRO A 482 -11.37 -1.96 22.63
C PRO A 482 -12.62 -2.73 22.18
N LYS A 483 -13.79 -2.07 22.09
CA LYS A 483 -15.09 -2.71 21.87
C LYS A 483 -15.85 -2.01 20.78
N GLY A 484 -16.63 -2.77 20.03
CA GLY A 484 -17.53 -2.22 19.02
C GLY A 484 -18.70 -3.12 18.71
N ARG A 485 -19.65 -2.58 17.94
CA ARG A 485 -20.84 -3.29 17.48
C ARG A 485 -21.20 -2.82 16.08
N SER A 486 -21.59 -3.75 15.21
CA SER A 486 -22.14 -3.47 13.88
C SER A 486 -23.27 -4.43 13.58
N GLY A 487 -24.51 -3.94 13.70
CA GLY A 487 -25.71 -4.78 13.62
C GLY A 487 -25.67 -5.93 14.64
N PRO A 488 -25.79 -7.21 14.20
CA PRO A 488 -25.78 -8.36 15.09
C PRO A 488 -24.40 -8.73 15.63
N LEU A 489 -23.30 -8.19 15.08
CA LEU A 489 -21.96 -8.49 15.54
C LEU A 489 -21.54 -7.51 16.65
N SER A 490 -21.00 -8.06 17.75
CA SER A 490 -20.21 -7.31 18.74
C SER A 490 -18.83 -7.95 18.90
N TRP A 491 -17.84 -7.14 19.26
CA TRP A 491 -16.46 -7.58 19.50
C TRP A 491 -15.81 -6.86 20.67
N GLU A 492 -14.75 -7.49 21.19
CA GLU A 492 -13.89 -6.97 22.25
C GLU A 492 -12.46 -7.44 22.00
N VAL A 493 -11.52 -6.49 21.92
CA VAL A 493 -10.08 -6.74 22.01
C VAL A 493 -9.75 -6.98 23.48
N LEU A 494 -9.21 -8.15 23.78
CA LEU A 494 -8.91 -8.60 25.14
C LEU A 494 -7.45 -8.39 25.51
N GLU A 495 -6.55 -8.63 24.54
CA GLU A 495 -5.11 -8.65 24.77
C GLU A 495 -4.37 -8.32 23.47
N THR A 496 -3.23 -7.66 23.60
CA THR A 496 -2.24 -7.46 22.52
C THR A 496 -0.89 -7.96 23.02
N ASP A 497 -0.21 -8.78 22.23
CA ASP A 497 1.12 -9.27 22.60
C ASP A 497 2.26 -8.53 21.87
N ALA A 498 3.50 -8.82 22.28
CA ALA A 498 4.70 -8.22 21.70
C ALA A 498 5.00 -8.68 20.25
N SER A 499 4.33 -9.76 19.81
CA SER A 499 4.33 -10.22 18.42
C SER A 499 3.32 -9.46 17.56
N GLY A 500 2.61 -8.48 18.13
CA GLY A 500 1.61 -7.66 17.46
C GLY A 500 0.27 -8.37 17.26
N ARG A 501 0.09 -9.60 17.75
CA ARG A 501 -1.18 -10.33 17.65
C ARG A 501 -2.20 -9.72 18.61
N MET A 502 -3.48 -9.91 18.31
CA MET A 502 -4.57 -9.49 19.19
C MET A 502 -5.49 -10.65 19.51
N ARG A 503 -5.79 -10.82 20.80
CA ARG A 503 -6.82 -11.76 21.25
C ARG A 503 -8.16 -11.05 21.20
N VAL A 504 -9.08 -11.58 20.40
CA VAL A 504 -10.38 -10.95 20.14
C VAL A 504 -11.48 -11.91 20.53
N ARG A 505 -12.52 -11.39 21.19
CA ARG A 505 -13.78 -12.07 21.42
C ARG A 505 -14.85 -11.45 20.52
N VAL A 506 -15.62 -12.29 19.86
CA VAL A 506 -16.76 -11.87 19.03
C VAL A 506 -18.03 -12.60 19.45
N LYS A 507 -19.18 -11.93 19.31
CA LYS A 507 -20.52 -12.52 19.52
C LYS A 507 -21.47 -12.03 18.42
N LEU A 508 -22.29 -12.96 17.93
CA LEU A 508 -23.39 -12.74 16.99
C LEU A 508 -24.72 -12.93 17.70
N ASP A 509 -25.48 -11.85 17.83
CA ASP A 509 -26.80 -11.86 18.44
C ASP A 509 -27.83 -12.58 17.56
N ARG A 510 -28.87 -13.14 18.19
CA ARG A 510 -30.10 -13.48 17.45
C ARG A 510 -30.81 -12.18 17.11
N HIS A 511 -31.24 -12.05 15.86
CA HIS A 511 -32.24 -11.05 15.49
C HIS A 511 -33.51 -11.21 16.31
#